data_AF-A0A1W6ZWN4-F1
#
_entry.id   AF-A0A1W6ZWN4-F1
#
_cell.length_a   1.000
_cell.length_b   1.000
_cell.length_c   1.000
_cell.angle_alpha   90.00
_cell.angle_beta   90.00
_cell.angle_gamma   90.00
#
_symmetry.space_group_name_H-M   'P 1'
#
loop_
_entity.id
_entity.type
_entity.pdbx_description
1 polymer ?
#
loop_
_entity_poly.entity_id
_entity_poly.type
_entity_poly.pdbx_seq_one_letter_code
_entity_poly.pdbx_strand_id
1 'polypeptide(L)'
;MRWTPKVIPILIAVIALDFALVFGFEAWRILSSPTLGLERLGFANTVYAIGKWAGLQTTQHLPLAAFFGVMSLAIAIMCSCHLATRIGTLRGHRISHDMLDAGLILIVVSTLVAATPAMLSGATEILIHERLPLWLVGLAATLSMIERLYEPEYQHKPGFLDRWVSRIAARRNIKPEDFVSPAMREGISARWDRLRDEAGYVVKPAPVKACGPAYSIYGR
;
A
#
# COMPACT_ATOMS: atom_id res chain seq x y z
N MET A 1 -9.04 -21.21 25.49
CA MET A 1 -9.55 -19.92 24.98
C MET A 1 -9.62 -20.00 23.45
N ARG A 2 -10.82 -20.04 22.85
CA ARG A 2 -11.05 -20.31 21.40
C ARG A 2 -11.56 -19.09 20.60
N TRP A 3 -11.58 -17.90 21.21
CA TRP A 3 -12.17 -16.68 20.62
C TRP A 3 -11.18 -15.78 19.88
N THR A 4 -9.88 -15.96 20.10
CA THR A 4 -8.80 -15.18 19.48
C THR A 4 -8.77 -15.19 17.94
N PRO A 5 -9.10 -16.27 17.20
CA PRO A 5 -8.91 -16.26 15.75
C PRO A 5 -9.90 -15.36 14.99
N LYS A 6 -11.02 -14.97 15.61
CA LYS A 6 -12.02 -14.10 14.96
C LYS A 6 -11.85 -12.62 15.30
N VAL A 7 -11.18 -12.29 16.40
CA VAL A 7 -11.06 -10.91 16.86
C VAL A 7 -10.04 -10.12 16.03
N ILE A 8 -8.93 -10.75 15.67
CA ILE A 8 -7.86 -10.15 14.85
C ILE A 8 -8.38 -9.59 13.51
N PRO A 9 -9.07 -10.38 12.65
CA PRO A 9 -9.57 -9.87 11.37
C PRO A 9 -10.60 -8.74 11.53
N ILE A 10 -11.39 -8.76 12.61
CA ILE A 10 -12.37 -7.70 12.91
C ILE A 10 -11.63 -6.41 13.29
N LEU A 11 -10.61 -6.48 14.14
CA LEU A 11 -9.81 -5.31 14.52
C LEU A 11 -9.13 -4.69 13.30
N ILE A 12 -8.53 -5.51 12.44
CA ILE A 12 -7.91 -5.02 11.20
C ILE A 12 -8.93 -4.33 10.30
N ALA A 13 -10.14 -4.89 10.17
CA ALA A 13 -11.21 -4.28 9.40
C ALA A 13 -11.68 -2.93 10.00
N VAL A 14 -11.79 -2.83 11.32
CA VAL A 14 -12.16 -1.58 12.01
C VAL A 14 -11.10 -0.50 11.77
N ILE A 15 -9.81 -0.84 11.89
CA ILE A 15 -8.72 0.12 11.65
C ILE A 15 -8.69 0.54 10.17
N ALA A 16 -8.85 -0.40 9.24
CA ALA A 16 -8.93 -0.08 7.82
C ALA A 16 -10.13 0.82 7.50
N LEU A 17 -11.27 0.63 8.18
CA LEU A 17 -12.45 1.48 8.03
C LEU A 17 -12.21 2.88 8.57
N ASP A 18 -11.58 2.99 9.74
CA ASP A 18 -11.17 4.27 10.31
C ASP A 18 -10.30 5.05 9.33
N PHE A 19 -9.24 4.43 8.80
CA PHE A 19 -8.39 5.06 7.79
C PHE A 19 -9.14 5.42 6.51
N ALA A 20 -10.01 4.55 6.00
CA ALA A 20 -10.81 4.85 4.81
C ALA A 20 -11.69 6.09 5.01
N LEU A 21 -12.31 6.23 6.19
CA LEU A 21 -13.18 7.36 6.50
C LEU A 21 -12.39 8.64 6.77
N VAL A 22 -11.35 8.59 7.59
CA VAL A 22 -10.54 9.75 7.96
C VAL A 22 -9.84 10.33 6.74
N PHE A 23 -9.08 9.52 6.00
CA PHE A 23 -8.36 9.97 4.82
C PHE A 23 -9.31 10.25 3.64
N GLY A 24 -10.43 9.53 3.54
CA GLY A 24 -11.44 9.76 2.50
C GLY A 24 -12.16 11.10 2.69
N PHE A 25 -12.51 11.43 3.93
CA PHE A 25 -13.12 12.72 4.26
C PHE A 25 -12.14 13.88 4.06
N GLU A 26 -10.88 13.70 4.45
CA GLU A 26 -9.83 14.68 4.20
C GLU A 26 -9.61 14.92 2.70
N ALA A 27 -9.47 13.84 1.92
CA ALA A 27 -9.34 13.91 0.47
C ALA A 27 -10.54 14.62 -0.17
N TRP A 28 -11.76 14.24 0.22
CA TRP A 28 -12.98 14.89 -0.28
C TRP A 28 -12.98 16.39 -0.01
N ARG A 29 -12.61 16.82 1.21
CA ARG A 29 -12.52 18.24 1.55
C ARG A 29 -11.48 18.98 0.72
N ILE A 30 -10.27 18.44 0.62
CA ILE A 30 -9.17 19.08 -0.11
C ILE A 30 -9.49 19.19 -1.61
N LEU A 31 -10.08 18.14 -2.20
CA LEU A 31 -10.39 18.09 -3.63
C LEU A 31 -11.65 18.89 -3.99
N SER A 32 -12.64 18.98 -3.10
CA SER A 32 -13.84 19.79 -3.34
C SER A 32 -13.57 21.29 -3.21
N SER A 33 -12.68 21.68 -2.30
CA SER A 33 -12.13 23.02 -2.28
C SER A 33 -10.75 23.04 -1.63
N PRO A 34 -9.69 23.45 -2.35
CA PRO A 34 -8.35 23.59 -1.78
C PRO A 34 -8.32 24.56 -0.59
N THR A 35 -9.22 25.55 -0.56
CA THR A 35 -9.31 26.51 0.53
C THR A 35 -9.86 25.87 1.82
N LEU A 36 -10.76 24.88 1.72
CA LEU A 36 -11.31 24.15 2.88
C LEU A 36 -10.28 23.23 3.55
N GLY A 37 -9.21 22.87 2.85
CA GLY A 37 -8.05 22.16 3.41
C GLY A 37 -7.14 23.09 4.21
N LEU A 38 -6.90 24.30 3.69
CA LEU A 38 -6.05 25.33 4.31
C LEU A 38 -6.63 25.92 5.61
N GLU A 39 -7.91 25.70 5.91
CA GLU A 39 -8.50 26.10 7.20
C GLU A 39 -7.94 25.29 8.39
N ARG A 40 -7.37 24.11 8.14
CA ARG A 40 -6.66 23.35 9.19
C ARG A 40 -5.25 23.89 9.35
N LEU A 41 -4.98 24.44 10.53
CA LEU A 41 -3.67 24.99 10.91
C LEU A 41 -2.52 24.00 10.63
N GLY A 42 -2.71 22.71 10.93
CA GLY A 42 -1.70 21.67 10.69
C GLY A 42 -1.39 21.47 9.21
N PHE A 43 -2.43 21.36 8.37
CA PHE A 43 -2.29 21.16 6.93
C PHE A 43 -1.75 22.40 6.21
N ALA A 44 -2.22 23.59 6.60
CA ALA A 44 -1.70 24.84 6.05
C ALA A 44 -0.22 25.03 6.38
N ASN A 45 0.18 24.73 7.62
CA ASN A 45 1.58 24.81 8.03
C ASN A 45 2.46 23.81 7.27
N THR A 46 1.99 22.59 7.03
CA THR A 46 2.78 21.61 6.26
C THR A 46 2.91 22.01 4.80
N VAL A 47 1.82 22.39 4.13
CA VAL A 47 1.86 22.85 2.73
C VAL A 47 2.73 24.09 2.59
N TYR A 48 2.61 25.06 3.50
CA TYR A 48 3.40 26.28 3.47
C TYR A 48 4.88 26.03 3.75
N ALA A 49 5.21 25.21 4.74
CA ALA A 49 6.60 24.89 5.08
C ALA A 49 7.29 24.06 3.99
N ILE A 50 6.59 23.08 3.40
CA ILE A 50 7.10 22.31 2.26
C ILE A 50 7.25 23.22 1.05
N GLY A 51 6.27 24.09 0.79
CA GLY A 51 6.34 25.09 -0.27
C GLY A 51 7.55 26.01 -0.13
N LYS A 52 7.80 26.51 1.08
CA LYS A 52 8.96 27.34 1.42
C LYS A 52 10.27 26.58 1.24
N TRP A 53 10.34 25.33 1.68
CA TRP A 53 11.54 24.50 1.54
C TRP A 53 11.85 24.17 0.08
N ALA A 54 10.81 23.91 -0.73
CA ALA A 54 10.93 23.65 -2.16
C ALA A 54 11.12 24.92 -3.02
N GLY A 55 11.20 26.11 -2.40
CA GLY A 55 11.35 27.39 -3.11
C GLY A 55 10.15 27.77 -4.00
N LEU A 56 8.97 27.19 -3.71
CA LEU A 56 7.76 27.39 -4.51
C LEU A 56 7.19 28.80 -4.26
N GLN A 57 6.80 29.47 -5.34
CA GLN A 57 6.08 30.75 -5.25
C GLN A 57 4.66 30.53 -4.71
N THR A 58 4.03 31.58 -4.17
CA THR A 58 2.68 31.53 -3.57
C THR A 58 1.60 30.96 -4.50
N THR A 59 1.78 31.09 -5.82
CA THR A 59 0.90 30.52 -6.86
C THR A 59 0.99 28.98 -6.95
N GLN A 60 2.08 28.37 -6.47
CA GLN A 60 2.34 26.93 -6.55
C GLN A 60 1.94 26.15 -5.28
N HIS A 61 1.33 26.81 -4.29
CA HIS A 61 0.87 26.14 -3.06
C HIS A 61 -0.44 25.34 -3.28
N LEU A 62 -1.28 25.80 -4.22
CA LEU A 62 -2.51 25.12 -4.64
C LEU A 62 -2.28 23.71 -5.22
N PRO A 63 -1.38 23.50 -6.21
CA PRO A 63 -1.11 22.16 -6.72
C PRO A 63 -0.47 21.24 -5.68
N LEU A 64 0.31 21.79 -4.74
CA LEU A 64 0.86 21.01 -3.63
C LEU A 64 -0.25 20.51 -2.69
N ALA A 65 -1.20 21.37 -2.33
CA ALA A 65 -2.37 20.97 -1.54
C ALA A 65 -3.20 19.89 -2.27
N ALA A 66 -3.42 20.05 -3.58
CA ALA A 66 -4.13 19.05 -4.39
C ALA A 66 -3.39 17.70 -4.41
N PHE A 67 -2.06 17.70 -4.47
CA PHE A 67 -1.26 16.47 -4.39
C PHE A 67 -1.47 15.73 -3.07
N PHE A 68 -1.48 16.44 -1.93
CA PHE A 68 -1.80 15.83 -0.65
C PHE A 68 -3.23 15.27 -0.62
N GLY A 69 -4.20 15.99 -1.21
CA GLY A 69 -5.57 15.48 -1.35
C GLY A 69 -5.65 14.18 -2.16
N VAL A 70 -4.91 14.08 -3.26
CA VAL A 70 -4.80 12.86 -4.07
C VAL A 70 -4.13 11.72 -3.29
N MET A 71 -3.10 12.03 -2.49
CA MET A 71 -2.43 11.04 -1.65
C MET A 71 -3.38 10.49 -0.58
N SER A 72 -4.11 11.34 0.15
CA SER A 72 -5.15 10.91 1.10
C SER A 72 -6.25 10.10 0.40
N LEU A 73 -6.62 10.47 -0.83
CA LEU A 73 -7.60 9.70 -1.61
C LEU A 73 -7.07 8.29 -1.94
N ALA A 74 -5.79 8.18 -2.33
CA ALA A 74 -5.16 6.90 -2.63
C ALA A 74 -5.12 5.99 -1.40
N ILE A 75 -4.79 6.53 -0.21
CA ILE A 75 -4.87 5.81 1.07
C ILE A 75 -6.29 5.29 1.28
N ALA A 76 -7.29 6.17 1.17
CA ALA A 76 -8.69 5.83 1.39
C ALA A 76 -9.17 4.74 0.44
N ILE A 77 -8.78 4.80 -0.84
CA ILE A 77 -9.09 3.78 -1.85
C ILE A 77 -8.44 2.44 -1.48
N MET A 78 -7.16 2.42 -1.11
CA MET A 78 -6.45 1.18 -0.75
C MET A 78 -7.09 0.51 0.46
N CYS A 79 -7.41 1.29 1.51
CA CYS A 79 -8.13 0.80 2.69
C CYS A 79 -9.54 0.31 2.36
N SER A 80 -10.28 1.05 1.53
CA SER A 80 -11.62 0.67 1.07
C SER A 80 -11.60 -0.60 0.22
N CYS A 81 -10.60 -0.76 -0.65
CA CYS A 81 -10.40 -1.99 -1.41
C CYS A 81 -10.07 -3.15 -0.49
N HIS A 82 -9.21 -2.97 0.51
CA HIS A 82 -8.94 -4.02 1.51
C HIS A 82 -10.23 -4.46 2.22
N LEU A 83 -11.07 -3.51 2.67
CA LEU A 83 -12.38 -3.80 3.24
C LEU A 83 -13.30 -4.55 2.26
N ALA A 84 -13.36 -4.11 1.00
CA ALA A 84 -14.15 -4.78 -0.03
C ALA A 84 -13.67 -6.22 -0.26
N THR A 85 -12.35 -6.48 -0.24
CA THR A 85 -11.83 -7.85 -0.33
C THR A 85 -12.24 -8.68 0.88
N ARG A 86 -12.22 -8.11 2.09
CA ARG A 86 -12.71 -8.79 3.30
C ARG A 86 -14.21 -9.07 3.25
N ILE A 87 -15.05 -8.14 2.81
CA ILE A 87 -16.49 -8.40 2.62
C ILE A 87 -16.69 -9.49 1.55
N GLY A 88 -15.87 -9.48 0.51
CA GLY A 88 -15.84 -10.53 -0.51
C GLY A 88 -15.55 -11.92 0.07
N THR A 89 -14.84 -12.04 1.20
CA THR A 89 -14.61 -13.35 1.86
C THR A 89 -15.89 -14.01 2.35
N LEU A 90 -16.90 -13.23 2.73
CA LEU A 90 -18.22 -13.75 3.06
C LEU A 90 -18.89 -14.42 1.84
N ARG A 91 -18.45 -14.06 0.63
CA ARG A 91 -18.85 -14.66 -0.66
C ARG A 91 -17.79 -15.62 -1.22
N GLY A 92 -16.84 -16.08 -0.40
CA GLY A 92 -15.79 -17.03 -0.79
C GLY A 92 -14.58 -16.45 -1.53
N HIS A 93 -14.41 -15.11 -1.57
CA HIS A 93 -13.19 -14.48 -2.10
C HIS A 93 -12.06 -14.49 -1.05
N ARG A 94 -10.79 -14.37 -1.44
CA ARG A 94 -9.65 -14.32 -0.49
C ARG A 94 -9.26 -12.88 -0.13
N ILE A 95 -8.70 -12.72 1.07
CA ILE A 95 -8.19 -11.45 1.61
C ILE A 95 -6.90 -11.07 0.89
N SER A 96 -6.79 -9.82 0.45
CA SER A 96 -5.53 -9.28 -0.05
C SER A 96 -4.87 -8.47 1.07
N HIS A 97 -3.86 -9.06 1.71
CA HIS A 97 -3.05 -8.39 2.72
C HIS A 97 -2.15 -7.30 2.11
N ASP A 98 -1.73 -7.50 0.86
CA ASP A 98 -0.82 -6.58 0.16
C ASP A 98 -1.43 -5.18 -0.02
N MET A 99 -2.77 -5.07 -0.15
CA MET A 99 -3.44 -3.77 -0.22
C MET A 99 -3.40 -3.02 1.10
N LEU A 100 -3.51 -3.74 2.22
CA LEU A 100 -3.38 -3.14 3.55
C LEU A 100 -1.95 -2.68 3.77
N ASP A 101 -0.96 -3.55 3.51
CA ASP A 101 0.47 -3.20 3.69
C ASP A 101 0.86 -1.99 2.84
N ALA A 102 0.44 -1.94 1.57
CA ALA A 102 0.69 -0.79 0.71
C ALA A 102 0.01 0.48 1.22
N GLY A 103 -1.23 0.39 1.73
CA GLY A 103 -1.92 1.51 2.37
C GLY A 103 -1.18 2.01 3.63
N LEU A 104 -0.73 1.09 4.49
CA LEU A 104 0.02 1.40 5.70
C LEU A 104 1.35 2.10 5.37
N ILE A 105 2.09 1.62 4.38
CA ILE A 105 3.33 2.26 3.90
C ILE A 105 3.04 3.69 3.43
N LEU A 106 1.95 3.89 2.68
CA LEU A 106 1.59 5.21 2.17
C LEU A 106 1.23 6.18 3.32
N ILE A 107 0.56 5.68 4.38
CA ILE A 107 0.30 6.45 5.59
C ILE A 107 1.62 6.83 6.28
N VAL A 108 2.56 5.89 6.45
CA VAL A 108 3.88 6.19 7.07
C VAL A 108 4.63 7.25 6.27
N VAL A 109 4.68 7.12 4.95
CA VAL A 109 5.37 8.10 4.08
C VAL A 109 4.68 9.46 4.17
N SER A 110 3.34 9.51 4.11
CA SER A 110 2.58 10.75 4.20
C SER A 110 2.80 11.48 5.53
N THR A 111 2.77 10.74 6.64
CA THR A 111 2.99 11.28 7.99
C THR A 111 4.43 11.74 8.19
N LEU A 112 5.42 11.05 7.62
CA LEU A 112 6.82 11.49 7.63
C LEU A 112 6.98 12.84 6.91
N VAL A 113 6.38 12.97 5.73
CA VAL A 113 6.39 14.21 4.94
C VAL A 113 5.69 15.34 5.71
N ALA A 114 4.54 15.07 6.33
CA ALA A 114 3.80 16.03 7.15
C ALA A 114 4.55 16.42 8.45
N ALA A 115 5.27 15.48 9.08
CA ALA A 115 6.02 15.72 10.30
C ALA A 115 7.32 16.51 10.07
N THR A 116 7.90 16.42 8.87
CA THR A 116 9.20 17.05 8.52
C THR A 116 9.20 18.56 8.81
N PRO A 117 8.21 19.36 8.37
CA PRO A 117 8.06 20.77 8.77
C PRO A 117 8.06 21.01 10.27
N ALA A 118 7.29 20.22 11.03
CA ALA A 118 7.12 20.42 12.46
C ALA A 118 8.42 20.11 13.23
N MET A 119 9.18 19.10 12.78
CA MET A 119 10.50 18.80 13.33
C MET A 119 11.52 19.92 13.07
N LEU A 120 11.54 20.47 11.86
CA LEU A 120 12.45 21.55 11.49
C LEU A 120 12.11 22.88 12.19
N SER A 121 10.84 23.09 12.50
CA SER A 121 10.34 24.32 13.14
C SER A 121 10.42 24.28 14.68
N GLY A 122 10.81 23.15 15.28
CA GLY A 122 10.79 22.94 16.74
C GLY A 122 9.40 22.88 17.35
N ALA A 123 8.33 22.89 16.55
CA ALA A 123 6.94 22.93 16.98
C ALA A 123 6.41 21.51 17.27
N THR A 124 6.95 20.88 18.31
CA THR A 124 6.63 19.49 18.68
C THR A 124 5.17 19.28 19.13
N GLU A 125 4.45 20.33 19.50
CA GLU A 125 3.01 20.25 19.83
C GLU A 125 2.15 19.83 18.63
N ILE A 126 2.59 20.16 17.41
CA ILE A 126 1.89 19.77 16.17
C ILE A 126 2.04 18.26 15.92
N LEU A 127 3.15 17.65 16.35
CA LEU A 127 3.36 16.20 16.22
C LEU A 127 2.34 15.37 17.01
N ILE A 128 1.69 15.93 18.04
CA ILE A 128 0.74 15.20 18.89
C ILE A 128 -0.45 14.68 18.05
N HIS A 129 -0.88 15.44 17.04
CA HIS A 129 -2.01 15.08 16.18
C HIS A 129 -1.68 13.93 15.21
N GLU A 130 -0.40 13.79 14.84
CA GLU A 130 0.09 12.73 13.94
C GLU A 130 0.41 11.42 14.67
N ARG A 131 0.49 11.44 16.01
CA ARG A 131 0.80 10.24 16.81
C ARG A 131 -0.26 9.17 16.64
N LEU A 132 -1.53 9.50 16.82
CA LEU A 132 -2.60 8.50 16.84
C LEU A 132 -2.68 7.67 15.54
N PRO A 133 -2.61 8.28 14.34
CA PRO A 133 -2.51 7.53 13.09
C PRO A 133 -1.29 6.59 13.04
N LEU A 134 -0.11 7.04 13.46
CA LEU A 134 1.11 6.23 13.49
C LEU A 134 1.00 5.02 14.43
N TRP A 135 0.38 5.20 15.60
CA TRP A 135 0.11 4.10 16.53
C TRP A 135 -0.86 3.08 15.93
N LEU A 136 -1.93 3.55 15.29
CA LEU A 136 -2.90 2.68 14.61
C LEU A 136 -2.26 1.93 13.42
N VAL A 137 -1.33 2.56 12.70
CA VAL A 137 -0.57 1.92 11.63
C VAL A 137 0.30 0.79 12.19
N GLY A 138 1.04 1.04 13.27
CA GLY A 138 1.85 0.02 13.93
C GLY A 138 1.00 -1.14 14.46
N LEU A 139 -0.16 -0.83 15.05
CA LEU A 139 -1.13 -1.83 15.49
C LEU A 139 -1.67 -2.65 14.30
N ALA A 140 -2.05 -2.01 13.20
CA ALA A 140 -2.53 -2.70 12.00
C ALA A 140 -1.46 -3.59 11.37
N ALA A 141 -0.21 -3.14 11.30
CA ALA A 141 0.90 -3.91 10.77
C ALA A 141 1.20 -5.14 11.63
N THR A 142 1.23 -4.98 12.96
CA THR A 142 1.44 -6.11 13.89
C THR A 142 0.29 -7.10 13.86
N LEU A 143 -0.96 -6.63 13.84
CA LEU A 143 -2.13 -7.50 13.68
C LEU A 143 -2.12 -8.23 12.33
N SER A 144 -1.75 -7.57 11.23
CA SER A 144 -1.59 -8.18 9.90
C SER A 144 -0.51 -9.25 9.89
N MET A 145 0.63 -9.00 10.56
CA MET A 145 1.70 -9.99 10.73
C MET A 145 1.24 -11.20 11.55
N ILE A 146 0.51 -10.97 12.63
CA ILE A 146 -0.04 -12.05 13.46
C ILE A 146 -1.06 -12.87 12.67
N GLU A 147 -1.96 -12.23 11.93
CA GLU A 147 -2.96 -12.91 11.07
C GLU A 147 -2.26 -13.81 10.04
N ARG A 148 -1.18 -13.35 9.42
CA ARG A 148 -0.35 -14.15 8.50
C ARG A 148 0.28 -15.38 9.17
N LEU A 149 0.69 -15.30 10.43
CA LEU A 149 1.25 -16.44 11.17
C LEU A 149 0.19 -17.51 11.48
N TYR A 150 -1.07 -17.11 11.62
CA TYR A 150 -2.19 -18.01 11.89
C TYR A 150 -2.85 -18.58 10.63
N GLU A 151 -2.55 -18.04 9.44
CA GLU A 151 -2.94 -18.63 8.15
C GLU A 151 -1.80 -19.53 7.63
N PRO A 152 -1.84 -20.87 7.85
CA PRO A 152 -0.79 -21.75 7.37
C PRO A 152 -0.79 -21.80 5.84
N GLU A 153 0.35 -21.39 5.26
CA GLU A 153 0.99 -21.76 3.98
C GLU A 153 0.19 -22.58 2.95
N TYR A 154 -1.05 -22.19 2.62
CA TYR A 154 -1.85 -22.85 1.59
C TYR A 154 -2.52 -21.86 0.65
N GLN A 155 -1.88 -21.75 -0.52
CA GLN A 155 -2.34 -21.13 -1.77
C GLN A 155 -2.01 -19.64 -1.91
N HIS A 156 -0.76 -19.39 -2.31
CA HIS A 156 -0.38 -18.23 -3.10
C HIS A 156 -1.18 -18.24 -4.42
N LYS A 157 -2.39 -17.65 -4.39
CA LYS A 157 -3.19 -17.35 -5.58
C LYS A 157 -3.17 -15.83 -5.78
N PRO A 158 -3.02 -15.35 -7.03
CA PRO A 158 -2.81 -13.93 -7.32
C PRO A 158 -3.92 -13.06 -6.70
N GLY A 159 -3.52 -11.96 -6.07
CA GLY A 159 -4.40 -11.05 -5.34
C GLY A 159 -5.47 -10.39 -6.22
N PHE A 160 -6.39 -9.62 -5.61
CA PHE A 160 -7.38 -8.86 -6.39
C PHE A 160 -6.70 -7.88 -7.35
N LEU A 161 -5.66 -7.17 -6.89
CA LEU A 161 -4.84 -6.29 -7.72
C LEU A 161 -4.18 -7.07 -8.85
N ASP A 162 -3.50 -8.19 -8.59
CA ASP A 162 -2.91 -8.99 -9.67
C ASP A 162 -3.93 -9.46 -10.69
N ARG A 163 -5.12 -9.88 -10.26
CA ARG A 163 -6.20 -10.27 -11.18
C ARG A 163 -6.77 -9.08 -11.94
N TRP A 164 -6.82 -7.90 -11.34
CA TRP A 164 -7.31 -6.69 -12.00
C TRP A 164 -6.27 -6.14 -12.98
N VAL A 165 -5.00 -6.04 -12.57
CA VAL A 165 -3.86 -5.69 -13.41
C VAL A 165 -3.70 -6.69 -14.55
N SER A 166 -3.80 -8.00 -14.27
CA SER A 166 -3.77 -9.05 -15.31
C SER A 166 -4.96 -8.94 -16.26
N ARG A 167 -6.16 -8.58 -15.79
CA ARG A 167 -7.31 -8.30 -16.67
C ARG A 167 -7.09 -7.05 -17.51
N ILE A 168 -6.44 -6.00 -17.00
CA ILE A 168 -6.12 -4.79 -17.76
C ILE A 168 -5.00 -5.06 -18.77
N ALA A 169 -3.95 -5.75 -18.36
CA ALA A 169 -2.85 -6.17 -19.23
C ALA A 169 -3.38 -7.06 -20.36
N ALA A 170 -4.23 -8.04 -20.05
CA ALA A 170 -4.90 -8.88 -21.04
C ALA A 170 -5.82 -8.06 -21.97
N ARG A 171 -6.57 -7.08 -21.45
CA ARG A 171 -7.39 -6.16 -22.28
C ARG A 171 -6.55 -5.28 -23.21
N ARG A 172 -5.33 -4.94 -22.82
CA ARG A 172 -4.39 -4.14 -23.62
C ARG A 172 -3.45 -5.00 -24.47
N ASN A 173 -3.59 -6.33 -24.44
CA ASN A 173 -2.70 -7.29 -25.08
C ASN A 173 -1.20 -7.08 -24.75
N ILE A 174 -0.94 -6.53 -23.55
CA ILE A 174 0.43 -6.33 -23.07
C ILE A 174 0.83 -7.63 -22.40
N LYS A 175 1.80 -8.33 -22.99
CA LYS A 175 2.29 -9.57 -22.40
C LYS A 175 3.29 -9.23 -21.30
N PRO A 176 3.33 -9.98 -20.19
CA PRO A 176 4.28 -9.73 -19.11
C PRO A 176 5.76 -9.79 -19.58
N GLU A 177 6.01 -10.48 -20.68
CA GLU A 177 7.31 -10.57 -21.38
C GLU A 177 7.72 -9.29 -22.13
N ASP A 178 6.82 -8.31 -22.29
CA ASP A 178 7.13 -7.02 -22.91
C ASP A 178 7.79 -6.03 -21.94
N PHE A 179 7.66 -6.26 -20.61
CA PHE A 179 8.19 -5.35 -19.58
C PHE A 179 9.65 -5.61 -19.20
N VAL A 180 10.21 -6.76 -19.56
CA VAL A 180 11.58 -7.16 -19.20
C VAL A 180 12.27 -7.69 -20.43
N SER A 181 13.26 -6.95 -20.95
CA SER A 181 14.06 -7.45 -22.06
C SER A 181 14.77 -8.76 -21.66
N PRO A 182 14.93 -9.73 -22.58
CA PRO A 182 15.61 -11.01 -22.30
C PRO A 182 17.00 -10.80 -21.66
N ALA A 183 17.73 -9.78 -22.13
CA ALA A 183 19.04 -9.38 -21.60
C ALA A 183 18.98 -8.93 -20.13
N MET A 184 17.91 -8.25 -19.72
CA MET A 184 17.72 -7.83 -18.33
C MET A 184 17.35 -9.00 -17.42
N ARG A 185 16.65 -10.00 -17.95
CA ARG A 185 16.30 -11.23 -17.21
C ARG A 185 17.54 -12.08 -16.89
N GLU A 186 18.42 -12.28 -17.87
CA GLU A 186 19.68 -13.02 -17.69
C GLU A 186 20.67 -12.28 -16.80
N GLY A 187 20.77 -10.95 -16.93
CA GLY A 187 21.65 -10.14 -16.08
C GLY A 187 21.25 -10.14 -14.61
N ILE A 188 19.94 -10.11 -14.32
CA ILE A 188 19.44 -10.16 -12.94
C ILE A 188 19.64 -11.54 -12.34
N SER A 189 19.34 -12.64 -13.06
CA SER A 189 19.54 -14.00 -12.53
C SER A 189 21.01 -14.28 -12.23
N ALA A 190 21.92 -13.94 -13.16
CA ALA A 190 23.35 -14.17 -12.97
C ALA A 190 23.94 -13.35 -11.79
N ARG A 191 23.43 -12.13 -11.57
CA ARG A 191 23.83 -11.31 -10.42
C ARG A 191 23.36 -11.90 -9.09
N TRP A 192 22.13 -12.41 -9.04
CA TRP A 192 21.59 -13.05 -7.85
C TRP A 192 22.25 -14.40 -7.54
N ASP A 193 22.66 -15.14 -8.56
CA ASP A 193 23.40 -16.39 -8.38
C ASP A 193 24.81 -16.12 -7.82
N ARG A 194 25.50 -15.10 -8.34
CA ARG A 194 26.81 -14.66 -7.82
C ARG A 194 26.74 -14.22 -6.35
N LEU A 195 25.71 -13.45 -5.97
CA LEU A 195 25.49 -13.04 -4.57
C LEU A 195 25.15 -14.23 -3.64
N ARG A 196 24.49 -15.27 -4.16
CA ARG A 196 24.21 -16.50 -3.41
C ARG A 196 25.45 -17.33 -3.17
N ASP A 197 26.32 -17.43 -4.19
CA ASP A 197 27.61 -18.11 -4.09
C ASP A 197 28.55 -17.39 -3.11
N GLU A 198 28.61 -16.05 -3.17
CA GLU A 198 29.37 -15.22 -2.23
C GLU A 198 28.85 -15.35 -0.79
N ALA A 199 27.55 -15.58 -0.60
CA ALA A 199 26.93 -15.80 0.71
C ALA A 199 27.02 -17.26 1.20
N GLY A 200 27.67 -18.16 0.45
CA GLY A 200 27.83 -19.57 0.82
C GLY A 200 26.54 -20.41 0.78
N TYR A 201 25.48 -19.90 0.14
CA TYR A 201 24.20 -20.61 0.02
C TYR A 201 24.23 -21.57 -1.17
N VAL A 202 24.62 -22.83 -0.92
CA VAL A 202 24.50 -23.91 -1.93
C VAL A 202 23.04 -24.34 -2.04
N VAL A 203 22.29 -23.71 -2.95
CA VAL A 203 20.96 -24.19 -3.34
C VAL A 203 21.16 -25.36 -4.29
N LYS A 204 20.91 -26.59 -3.82
CA LYS A 204 20.72 -27.73 -4.74
C LYS A 204 19.58 -27.35 -5.69
N PRO A 205 19.78 -27.32 -7.02
CA PRO A 205 18.70 -27.04 -7.92
C PRO A 205 17.60 -28.07 -7.67
N ALA A 206 16.42 -27.60 -7.26
CA ALA A 206 15.26 -28.48 -7.21
C ALA A 206 15.11 -29.09 -8.61
N PRO A 207 14.87 -30.41 -8.72
CA PRO A 207 14.66 -31.03 -10.02
C PRO A 207 13.55 -30.24 -10.71
N VAL A 208 13.86 -29.68 -11.87
CA VAL A 208 12.91 -28.99 -12.73
C VAL A 208 11.86 -30.04 -13.08
N LYS A 209 10.80 -30.14 -12.28
CA LYS A 209 9.58 -30.82 -12.69
C LYS A 209 9.14 -30.03 -13.90
N ALA A 210 9.32 -30.62 -15.08
CA ALA A 210 8.85 -30.07 -16.32
C ALA A 210 7.45 -29.53 -16.09
N CYS A 211 7.28 -28.22 -16.17
CA CYS A 211 5.96 -27.63 -16.34
C CYS A 211 5.43 -28.24 -17.63
N GLY A 212 4.64 -29.31 -17.50
CA GLY A 212 3.84 -29.82 -18.60
C GLY A 212 2.97 -28.69 -19.16
N PRO A 213 2.59 -28.75 -20.44
CA PRO A 213 1.85 -27.68 -21.08
C PRO A 213 0.56 -27.38 -20.30
N ALA A 214 0.50 -26.16 -19.77
CA ALA A 214 -0.66 -25.63 -19.08
C ALA A 214 -1.77 -25.33 -20.11
N TYR A 215 -2.88 -26.06 -19.98
CA TYR A 215 -4.25 -25.69 -20.37
C TYR A 215 -4.57 -25.45 -21.86
N SER A 216 -5.01 -26.52 -22.52
CA SER A 216 -6.09 -26.46 -23.52
C SER A 216 -7.42 -26.22 -22.78
N ILE A 217 -7.87 -24.97 -22.72
CA ILE A 217 -9.28 -24.63 -22.47
C ILE A 217 -9.76 -23.87 -23.70
N TYR A 218 -10.07 -24.58 -24.77
CA TYR A 218 -11.02 -24.19 -25.82
C TYR A 218 -11.42 -25.46 -26.57
N GLY A 219 -12.35 -26.22 -26.00
CA GLY A 219 -13.14 -27.20 -26.73
C GLY A 219 -14.45 -26.56 -27.16
N ARG A 220 -14.70 -26.53 -28.47
CA ARG A 220 -16.05 -26.56 -29.04
C ARG A 220 -16.51 -28.00 -29.10
#